data_AF-A0A7Z9S2D7-F1
#
_entry.id   AF-A0A7Z9S2D7-F1
#
_cell.length_a   1.000
_cell.length_b   1.000
_cell.length_c   1.000
_cell.angle_alpha   90.00
_cell.angle_beta   90.00
_cell.angle_gamma   90.00
#
_symmetry.space_group_name_H-M   'P 1'
#
loop_
_entity.id
_entity.type
_entity.pdbx_description
1 polymer ?
#
loop_
_entity_poly.entity_id
_entity_poly.type
_entity_poly.pdbx_seq_one_letter_code
_entity_poly.pdbx_strand_id
1 'polypeptide(L)'
;GVLSPRTRNAQVAMYQDGEVDYLVATDAIGMGLNMDVGHVAFASTHKFDGHKRRPLTAAELAQTAGRAGRYMNDGSFGTTGAIGALDPDIVERIENHRFDALKILYWRNPDLDFSSLVRLQQSLSLPSQTPGLLKAREADDEAALGHLAKMPEIAGMASNAYTLRLLWDVCRIPDFGKVMSDAHSGLLAEIYRHLMGDGGANETGGRLPTDWMAAQVARLDNADGDIETLATRIAGVRTWTYVSYQSNWLDDARHWQDRTRALEDKLSDALHRGLTQRFVDKRTAVLVSHFKDREDLLAAVNTDGDVTVEGHYMGHLQGFHFVPDGEASGNDDVAAKKVSNAAGRALRGEVEARLKRLEADAD
;
A
#
# COMPACT_ATOMS: atom_id res chain seq x y z
N GLY A 1 2.34 3.14 1.30
CA GLY A 1 3.52 2.42 0.78
C GLY A 1 3.49 0.89 0.89
N VAL A 2 2.48 0.26 1.49
CA VAL A 2 2.43 -1.21 1.70
C VAL A 2 1.96 -1.97 0.44
N LEU A 3 1.20 -1.29 -0.43
CA LEU A 3 0.70 -1.81 -1.70
C LEU A 3 1.83 -2.30 -2.61
N SER A 4 1.60 -3.43 -3.28
CA SER A 4 2.53 -3.95 -4.29
C SER A 4 2.72 -2.97 -5.44
N PRO A 5 3.88 -3.02 -6.14
CA PRO A 5 4.11 -2.20 -7.33
C PRO A 5 2.95 -2.34 -8.33
N ARG A 6 2.45 -3.57 -8.52
CA ARG A 6 1.32 -3.86 -9.38
C ARG A 6 0.03 -3.16 -8.94
N THR A 7 -0.37 -3.30 -7.67
CA THR A 7 -1.57 -2.60 -7.15
C THR A 7 -1.39 -1.08 -7.23
N ARG A 8 -0.19 -0.54 -6.94
CA ARG A 8 0.08 0.90 -7.08
C ARG A 8 -0.10 1.39 -8.51
N ASN A 9 0.46 0.69 -9.49
CA ASN A 9 0.33 1.04 -10.90
C ASN A 9 -1.13 0.97 -11.36
N ALA A 10 -1.89 -0.04 -10.92
CA ALA A 10 -3.31 -0.14 -11.25
C ALA A 10 -4.12 1.05 -10.67
N GLN A 11 -3.83 1.48 -9.44
CA GLN A 11 -4.48 2.68 -8.86
C GLN A 11 -4.12 3.97 -9.60
N VAL A 12 -2.88 4.10 -10.07
CA VAL A 12 -2.45 5.26 -10.88
C VAL A 12 -3.11 5.24 -12.26
N ALA A 13 -3.25 4.06 -12.87
CA ALA A 13 -3.92 3.91 -14.16
C ALA A 13 -5.38 4.39 -14.09
N MET A 14 -6.16 3.91 -13.11
CA MET A 14 -7.54 4.38 -12.92
C MET A 14 -7.66 5.90 -12.76
N TYR A 15 -6.70 6.54 -12.09
CA TYR A 15 -6.65 8.00 -11.98
C TYR A 15 -6.32 8.69 -13.31
N GLN A 16 -5.35 8.16 -14.06
CA GLN A 16 -4.95 8.71 -15.36
C GLN A 16 -6.02 8.52 -16.44
N ASP A 17 -6.77 7.42 -16.36
CA ASP A 17 -7.88 7.11 -17.26
C ASP A 17 -9.16 7.90 -16.91
N GLY A 18 -9.13 8.67 -15.82
CA GLY A 18 -10.25 9.52 -15.39
C GLY A 18 -11.39 8.75 -14.71
N GLU A 19 -11.19 7.49 -14.32
CA GLU A 19 -12.17 6.71 -13.55
C GLU A 19 -12.35 7.26 -12.12
N VAL A 20 -11.34 7.97 -11.61
CA VAL A 20 -11.37 8.65 -10.31
C VAL A 20 -10.79 10.06 -10.42
N ASP A 21 -11.48 11.04 -9.82
CA ASP A 21 -11.06 12.45 -9.86
C ASP A 21 -9.91 12.78 -8.91
N TYR A 22 -9.77 12.00 -7.82
CA TYR A 22 -8.82 12.30 -6.74
C TYR A 22 -8.06 11.05 -6.30
N LEU A 23 -6.76 11.23 -6.05
CA LEU A 23 -5.89 10.20 -5.49
C LEU A 23 -5.43 10.61 -4.09
N VAL A 24 -5.72 9.76 -3.09
CA VAL A 24 -5.20 9.95 -1.72
C VAL A 24 -3.99 9.04 -1.53
N ALA A 25 -2.84 9.63 -1.20
CA ALA A 25 -1.61 8.87 -1.06
C ALA A 25 -0.70 9.36 0.08
N THR A 26 0.21 8.47 0.50
CA THR A 26 1.29 8.79 1.43
C THR A 26 2.46 9.45 0.70
N ASP A 27 3.41 10.03 1.43
CA ASP A 27 4.70 10.55 0.95
C ASP A 27 5.49 9.59 0.03
N ALA A 28 5.20 8.29 0.07
CA ALA A 28 5.66 7.30 -0.91
C ALA A 28 5.39 7.66 -2.39
N ILE A 29 4.48 8.59 -2.72
CA ILE A 29 4.33 9.09 -4.11
C ILE A 29 5.50 9.95 -4.57
N GLY A 30 6.25 10.54 -3.63
CA GLY A 30 7.41 11.38 -3.92
C GLY A 30 8.50 10.65 -4.72
N MET A 31 8.46 9.31 -4.77
CA MET A 31 9.38 8.49 -5.58
C MET A 31 8.67 7.30 -6.23
N GLY A 32 9.10 6.89 -7.42
CA GLY A 32 8.82 5.55 -7.95
C GLY A 32 7.45 5.32 -8.60
N LEU A 33 6.68 6.37 -8.89
CA LEU A 33 5.51 6.33 -9.75
C LEU A 33 5.55 7.50 -10.73
N ASN A 34 5.16 7.25 -11.98
CA ASN A 34 4.99 8.28 -13.00
C ASN A 34 3.51 8.65 -13.08
N MET A 35 3.14 9.78 -12.47
CA MET A 35 1.76 10.27 -12.42
C MET A 35 1.68 11.69 -12.97
N ASP A 36 0.56 12.02 -13.60
CA ASP A 36 0.30 13.35 -14.15
C ASP A 36 -0.68 14.02 -13.21
N VAL A 37 -0.19 14.92 -12.36
CA VAL A 37 -0.96 15.52 -11.28
C VAL A 37 -0.91 17.03 -11.46
N GLY A 38 -2.06 17.70 -11.54
CA GLY A 38 -2.10 19.17 -11.64
C GLY A 38 -1.99 19.88 -10.30
N HIS A 39 -2.45 19.24 -9.22
CA HIS A 39 -2.46 19.82 -7.88
C HIS A 39 -2.13 18.79 -6.78
N VAL A 40 -1.27 19.17 -5.84
CA VAL A 40 -0.96 18.39 -4.64
C VAL A 40 -1.47 19.12 -3.39
N ALA A 41 -2.40 18.51 -2.66
CA ALA A 41 -2.89 19.03 -1.39
C ALA A 41 -2.36 18.21 -0.21
N PHE A 42 -1.59 18.84 0.69
CA PHE A 42 -1.12 18.20 1.91
C PHE A 42 -2.25 18.08 2.93
N ALA A 43 -2.51 16.85 3.38
CA ALA A 43 -3.44 16.59 4.50
C ALA A 43 -2.78 16.77 5.88
N SER A 44 -1.44 16.81 5.93
CA SER A 44 -0.67 17.09 7.15
C SER A 44 0.72 17.59 6.78
N THR A 45 1.23 18.58 7.53
CA THR A 45 2.61 19.09 7.43
C THR A 45 3.52 18.50 8.50
N HIS A 46 3.04 17.50 9.25
CA HIS A 46 3.76 16.88 10.35
C HIS A 46 3.89 15.37 10.16
N LYS A 47 5.08 14.84 10.47
CA LYS A 47 5.39 13.40 10.37
C LYS A 47 5.88 12.87 11.70
N PHE A 48 5.53 11.63 12.00
CA PHE A 48 6.10 10.90 13.13
C PHE A 48 7.43 10.33 12.68
N ASP A 49 8.51 10.71 13.35
CA ASP A 49 9.86 10.24 13.02
C ASP A 49 10.25 8.98 13.79
N GLY A 50 9.34 8.34 14.53
CA GLY A 50 9.62 7.21 15.44
C GLY A 50 9.68 7.59 16.92
N HIS A 51 9.89 8.87 17.25
CA HIS A 51 9.86 9.35 18.64
C HIS A 51 8.83 10.46 18.86
N LYS A 52 8.78 11.42 17.93
CA LYS A 52 7.86 12.56 18.05
C LYS A 52 7.26 12.93 16.71
N ARG A 53 6.12 13.61 16.77
CA ARG A 53 5.57 14.33 15.62
C ARG A 53 6.39 15.60 15.44
N ARG A 54 6.99 15.78 14.28
CA ARG A 54 7.74 16.99 13.91
C ARG A 54 7.21 17.56 12.61
N PRO A 55 7.39 18.86 12.35
CA PRO A 55 7.13 19.43 11.03
C PRO A 55 8.00 18.75 9.96
N LEU A 56 7.44 18.64 8.76
CA LEU A 56 8.17 18.26 7.56
C LEU A 56 9.13 19.38 7.15
N THR A 57 10.29 19.00 6.65
CA THR A 57 11.26 19.95 6.07
C THR A 57 10.81 20.41 4.68
N ALA A 58 11.33 21.55 4.22
CA ALA A 58 11.08 22.04 2.86
C ALA A 58 11.44 20.99 1.79
N ALA A 59 12.52 20.21 2.00
CA ALA A 59 12.92 19.15 1.08
C ALA A 59 11.92 17.98 1.04
N GLU A 60 11.40 17.55 2.20
CA GLU A 60 10.38 16.49 2.27
C GLU A 60 9.06 16.92 1.63
N LEU A 61 8.66 18.18 1.83
CA LEU A 61 7.48 18.75 1.19
C LEU A 61 7.70 18.90 -0.32
N ALA A 62 8.84 19.45 -0.75
CA ALA A 62 9.19 19.61 -2.17
C ALA A 62 9.16 18.29 -2.93
N GLN A 63 9.61 17.18 -2.32
CA GLN A 63 9.58 15.86 -2.95
C GLN A 63 8.16 15.41 -3.33
N THR A 64 7.16 15.84 -2.57
CA THR A 64 5.74 15.53 -2.83
C THR A 64 5.09 16.61 -3.68
N ALA A 65 5.32 17.89 -3.38
CA ALA A 65 4.79 19.03 -4.12
C ALA A 65 5.26 19.04 -5.58
N GLY A 66 6.53 18.73 -5.83
CA GLY A 66 7.12 18.64 -7.17
C GLY A 66 6.60 17.46 -8.01
N ARG A 67 5.64 16.67 -7.49
CA ARG A 67 4.84 15.75 -8.32
C ARG A 67 3.72 16.46 -9.07
N ALA A 68 3.35 17.66 -8.65
CA ALA A 68 2.43 18.50 -9.40
C ALA A 68 3.16 19.14 -10.60
N GLY A 69 2.51 19.12 -11.76
CA GLY A 69 3.07 19.64 -12.99
C GLY A 69 4.03 18.67 -13.69
N ARG A 70 4.34 18.97 -14.95
CA ARG A 70 5.24 18.18 -15.80
C ARG A 70 5.81 19.02 -16.91
N TYR A 71 7.14 19.03 -17.05
CA TYR A 71 7.90 19.64 -18.15
C TYR A 71 7.42 21.05 -18.53
N MET A 72 6.40 21.17 -19.39
CA MET A 72 5.81 22.45 -19.86
C MET A 72 4.57 22.91 -19.11
N ASN A 73 3.98 22.05 -18.26
CA ASN A 73 2.77 22.35 -17.51
C ASN A 73 3.12 22.62 -16.06
N ASP A 74 2.84 23.85 -15.61
CA ASP A 74 2.99 24.22 -14.21
C ASP A 74 2.00 23.44 -13.34
N GLY A 75 2.50 23.00 -12.19
CA GLY A 75 1.71 22.40 -11.13
C GLY A 75 1.42 23.38 -10.02
N SER A 76 0.42 23.07 -9.20
CA SER A 76 0.16 23.81 -7.96
C SER A 76 0.24 22.89 -6.75
N PHE A 77 0.55 23.46 -5.59
CA PHE A 77 0.50 22.73 -4.33
C PHE A 77 -0.11 23.60 -3.25
N GLY A 78 -0.69 22.94 -2.25
CA GLY A 78 -1.35 23.60 -1.15
C GLY A 78 -1.70 22.63 -0.06
N THR A 79 -2.67 23.00 0.75
CA THR A 79 -3.07 22.24 1.92
C THR A 79 -4.56 22.00 1.89
N THR A 80 -5.01 20.94 2.56
CA THR A 80 -6.44 20.76 2.80
C THR A 80 -6.92 21.83 3.79
N GLY A 81 -8.21 22.19 3.72
CA GLY A 81 -8.78 23.25 4.55
C GLY A 81 -8.65 23.03 6.06
N ALA A 82 -8.40 21.80 6.50
CA ALA A 82 -8.26 21.45 7.92
C ALA A 82 -6.94 21.91 8.56
N ILE A 83 -5.87 22.13 7.79
CA ILE A 83 -4.53 22.43 8.36
C ILE A 83 -4.10 23.90 8.20
N GLY A 84 -4.87 24.70 7.48
CA GLY A 84 -4.54 26.10 7.19
C GLY A 84 -3.44 26.25 6.13
N ALA A 85 -3.05 27.49 5.87
CA ALA A 85 -2.05 27.81 4.85
C ALA A 85 -0.64 27.30 5.21
N LEU A 86 0.17 27.00 4.20
CA LEU A 86 1.60 26.75 4.40
C LEU A 86 2.31 28.03 4.84
N ASP A 87 3.39 27.85 5.60
CA ASP A 87 4.30 28.94 5.93
C ASP A 87 4.86 29.56 4.63
N PRO A 88 4.74 30.87 4.41
CA PRO A 88 5.25 31.53 3.21
C PRO A 88 6.74 31.29 2.96
N ASP A 89 7.58 31.17 4.00
CA ASP A 89 9.00 30.85 3.84
C ASP A 89 9.19 29.46 3.22
N ILE A 90 8.40 28.47 3.66
CA ILE A 90 8.44 27.12 3.10
C ILE A 90 8.01 27.11 1.64
N VAL A 91 6.96 27.87 1.29
CA VAL A 91 6.49 28.00 -0.10
C VAL A 91 7.62 28.58 -0.97
N GLU A 92 8.21 29.71 -0.56
CA GLU A 92 9.28 30.37 -1.31
C GLU A 92 10.50 29.44 -1.48
N ARG A 93 10.83 28.65 -0.45
CA ARG A 93 11.93 27.68 -0.51
C ARG A 93 11.66 26.52 -1.47
N ILE A 94 10.42 26.03 -1.52
CA ILE A 94 10.02 24.95 -2.45
C ILE A 94 10.08 25.48 -3.89
N GLU A 95 9.45 26.62 -4.18
CA GLU A 95 9.39 27.21 -5.53
C GLU A 95 10.78 27.55 -6.07
N ASN A 96 11.65 28.11 -5.22
CA ASN A 96 13.01 28.50 -5.61
C ASN A 96 14.06 27.41 -5.40
N HIS A 97 13.66 26.17 -5.07
CA HIS A 97 14.55 25.03 -4.88
C HIS A 97 15.69 25.27 -3.85
N ARG A 98 15.39 25.97 -2.75
CA ARG A 98 16.35 26.34 -1.70
C ARG A 98 16.25 25.41 -0.49
N PHE A 99 17.13 24.43 -0.45
CA PHE A 99 17.16 23.39 0.60
C PHE A 99 18.44 23.43 1.41
N ASP A 100 18.34 23.09 2.71
CA ASP A 100 19.50 23.01 3.58
C ASP A 100 20.38 21.81 3.22
N ALA A 101 21.70 22.01 3.27
CA ALA A 101 22.64 20.91 3.11
C ALA A 101 22.47 19.88 4.24
N LEU A 102 22.56 18.59 3.89
CA LEU A 102 22.56 17.51 4.86
C LEU A 102 23.83 17.58 5.70
N LYS A 103 23.68 17.83 7.01
CA LYS A 103 24.79 17.92 7.97
C LYS A 103 25.14 16.57 8.60
N ILE A 104 24.19 15.64 8.57
CA ILE A 104 24.24 14.36 9.27
C ILE A 104 23.74 13.27 8.32
N LEU A 105 24.45 12.15 8.31
CA LEU A 105 24.01 10.91 7.67
C LEU A 105 23.93 9.80 8.71
N TYR A 106 22.88 8.98 8.62
CA TYR A 106 22.79 7.77 9.42
C TYR A 106 23.67 6.68 8.81
N TRP A 107 24.49 6.06 9.64
CA TRP A 107 25.51 5.10 9.24
C TRP A 107 25.44 3.85 10.11
N ARG A 108 25.73 2.69 9.52
CA ARG A 108 25.91 1.41 10.22
C ARG A 108 27.30 0.88 9.92
N ASN A 109 27.91 0.23 10.90
CA ASN A 109 29.25 -0.33 10.76
C ASN A 109 29.27 -1.45 9.69
N PRO A 110 30.05 -1.33 8.61
CA PRO A 110 30.19 -2.39 7.62
C PRO A 110 31.13 -3.52 8.08
N ASP A 111 32.04 -3.22 9.02
CA ASP A 111 33.09 -4.15 9.47
C ASP A 111 32.59 -4.97 10.66
N LEU A 112 31.87 -6.05 10.36
CA LEU A 112 31.25 -6.93 11.35
C LEU A 112 32.20 -8.04 11.85
N ASP A 113 32.22 -8.26 13.16
CA ASP A 113 33.07 -9.26 13.82
C ASP A 113 32.29 -10.56 14.07
N PHE A 114 32.61 -11.62 13.32
CA PHE A 114 31.99 -12.94 13.42
C PHE A 114 32.76 -13.91 14.33
N SER A 115 33.66 -13.43 15.19
CA SER A 115 34.42 -14.30 16.12
C SER A 115 33.56 -14.89 17.24
N SER A 116 32.51 -14.20 17.63
CA SER A 116 31.49 -14.67 18.59
C SER A 116 30.21 -13.86 18.45
N LEU A 117 29.09 -14.40 18.94
CA LEU A 117 27.81 -13.69 18.94
C LEU A 117 27.87 -12.33 19.66
N VAL A 118 28.58 -12.27 20.79
CA VAL A 118 28.78 -11.03 21.55
C VAL A 118 29.58 -10.01 20.74
N ARG A 119 30.62 -10.44 20.03
CA ARG A 119 31.44 -9.55 19.18
C ARG A 119 30.66 -9.03 17.98
N LEU A 120 29.81 -9.86 17.38
CA LEU A 120 28.92 -9.44 16.29
C LEU A 120 27.99 -8.32 16.75
N GLN A 121 27.30 -8.52 17.88
CA GLN A 121 26.43 -7.49 18.48
C GLN A 121 27.19 -6.20 18.82
N GLN A 122 28.39 -6.31 19.40
CA GLN A 122 29.24 -5.15 19.70
C GLN A 122 29.65 -4.40 18.42
N SER A 123 30.04 -5.13 17.37
CA SER A 123 30.47 -4.53 16.10
C SER A 123 29.33 -3.80 15.39
N LEU A 124 28.10 -4.33 15.40
CA LEU A 124 26.91 -3.65 14.86
C LEU A 124 26.62 -2.34 15.59
N SER A 125 26.88 -2.33 16.90
CA SER A 125 26.57 -1.20 17.75
C SER A 125 27.66 -0.13 17.83
N LEU A 126 28.79 -0.32 17.15
CA LEU A 126 29.93 0.60 17.16
C LEU A 126 29.56 1.94 16.49
N PRO A 127 29.83 3.09 17.12
CA PRO A 127 29.61 4.40 16.50
C PRO A 127 30.70 4.73 15.48
N SER A 128 30.37 5.56 14.48
CA SER A 128 31.35 6.08 13.55
C SER A 128 32.26 7.10 14.24
N GLN A 129 33.55 7.09 13.88
CA GLN A 129 34.49 8.14 14.27
C GLN A 129 34.51 9.32 13.28
N THR A 130 33.80 9.18 12.15
CA THR A 130 33.77 10.22 11.11
C THR A 130 32.77 11.33 11.48
N PRO A 131 33.19 12.60 11.53
CA PRO A 131 32.29 13.72 11.78
C PRO A 131 31.12 13.73 10.78
N GLY A 132 29.91 13.98 11.26
CA GLY A 132 28.68 13.99 10.44
C GLY A 132 28.05 12.60 10.23
N LEU A 133 28.71 11.50 10.60
CA LEU A 133 28.10 10.18 10.60
C LEU A 133 27.54 9.86 12.00
N LEU A 134 26.22 9.77 12.10
CA LEU A 134 25.55 9.30 13.30
C LEU A 134 25.20 7.82 13.16
N LYS A 135 25.34 7.06 14.25
CA LYS A 135 24.85 5.69 14.29
C LYS A 135 23.37 5.67 13.93
N ALA A 136 23.01 4.84 12.96
CA ALA A 136 21.62 4.58 12.62
C ALA A 136 20.88 4.01 13.84
N ARG A 137 19.57 4.14 13.85
CA ARG A 137 18.76 3.45 14.85
C ARG A 137 18.91 1.94 14.69
N GLU A 138 18.60 1.22 15.76
CA GLU A 138 18.50 -0.24 15.70
C GLU A 138 17.57 -0.61 14.55
N ALA A 139 18.12 -1.36 13.60
CA ALA A 139 17.39 -1.85 12.45
C ALA A 139 16.77 -3.21 12.78
N ASP A 140 15.75 -3.58 12.01
CA ASP A 140 14.99 -4.81 12.20
C ASP A 140 15.88 -6.07 12.26
N ASP A 141 16.98 -6.10 11.52
CA ASP A 141 17.95 -7.20 11.51
C ASP A 141 18.79 -7.30 12.80
N GLU A 142 19.18 -6.16 13.38
CA GLU A 142 19.88 -6.08 14.67
C GLU A 142 18.94 -6.46 15.83
N ALA A 143 17.69 -5.99 15.78
CA ALA A 143 16.66 -6.39 16.73
C ALA A 143 16.37 -7.90 16.66
N ALA A 144 16.21 -8.45 15.45
CA ALA A 144 16.05 -9.88 15.22
C ALA A 144 17.22 -10.70 15.76
N LEU A 145 18.46 -10.27 15.50
CA LEU A 145 19.66 -10.89 16.08
C LEU A 145 19.63 -10.85 17.61
N GLY A 146 19.21 -9.72 18.20
CA GLY A 146 19.04 -9.57 19.64
C GLY A 146 18.01 -10.54 20.24
N HIS A 147 16.93 -10.86 19.51
CA HIS A 147 15.94 -11.85 19.93
C HIS A 147 16.46 -13.29 19.79
N LEU A 148 17.01 -13.64 18.64
CA LEU A 148 17.54 -14.99 18.37
C LEU A 148 18.74 -15.32 19.28
N ALA A 149 19.56 -14.32 19.64
CA ALA A 149 20.66 -14.49 20.58
C ALA A 149 20.21 -14.89 22.00
N LYS A 150 18.97 -14.57 22.38
CA LYS A 150 18.39 -14.95 23.69
C LYS A 150 17.84 -16.37 23.71
N MET A 151 17.70 -17.01 22.56
CA MET A 151 17.26 -18.40 22.42
C MET A 151 18.46 -19.34 22.60
N PRO A 152 18.57 -20.11 23.71
CA PRO A 152 19.76 -20.92 24.01
C PRO A 152 20.10 -21.93 22.92
N GLU A 153 19.09 -22.51 22.27
CA GLU A 153 19.24 -23.45 21.17
C GLU A 153 19.88 -22.80 19.93
N ILE A 154 19.46 -21.57 19.59
CA ILE A 154 20.00 -20.83 18.44
C ILE A 154 21.42 -20.33 18.74
N ALA A 155 21.63 -19.77 19.93
CA ALA A 155 22.93 -19.30 20.38
C ALA A 155 23.96 -20.45 20.45
N GLY A 156 23.53 -21.64 20.87
CA GLY A 156 24.38 -22.85 20.90
C GLY A 156 24.79 -23.34 19.52
N MET A 157 23.92 -23.20 18.51
CA MET A 157 24.24 -23.54 17.11
C MET A 157 25.21 -22.54 16.45
N ALA A 158 25.17 -21.28 16.87
CA ALA A 158 26.00 -20.19 16.36
C ALA A 158 27.42 -20.17 16.98
N SER A 159 28.14 -21.30 16.88
CA SER A 159 29.40 -21.56 17.58
C SER A 159 30.68 -21.12 16.85
N ASN A 160 30.61 -20.77 15.58
CA ASN A 160 31.78 -20.38 14.78
C ASN A 160 31.44 -19.29 13.76
N ALA A 161 32.45 -18.76 13.08
CA ALA A 161 32.29 -17.64 12.15
C ALA A 161 31.35 -17.93 10.97
N TYR A 162 31.29 -19.19 10.49
CA TYR A 162 30.41 -19.59 9.40
C TYR A 162 28.95 -19.63 9.87
N THR A 163 28.67 -20.29 10.99
CA THR A 163 27.31 -20.38 11.55
C THR A 163 26.79 -19.02 12.02
N LEU A 164 27.65 -18.17 12.56
CA LEU A 164 27.31 -16.79 12.90
C LEU A 164 26.98 -15.93 11.68
N ARG A 165 27.69 -16.12 10.56
CA ARG A 165 27.38 -15.43 9.30
C ARG A 165 26.04 -15.87 8.75
N LEU A 166 25.76 -17.18 8.77
CA LEU A 166 24.47 -17.73 8.36
C LEU A 166 23.33 -17.18 9.25
N LEU A 167 23.52 -17.15 10.57
CA LEU A 167 22.56 -16.56 11.49
C LEU A 167 22.30 -15.09 11.15
N TRP A 168 23.35 -14.33 10.87
CA TRP A 168 23.24 -12.93 10.47
C TRP A 168 22.49 -12.77 9.13
N ASP A 169 22.77 -13.60 8.13
CA ASP A 169 22.05 -13.58 6.86
C ASP A 169 20.57 -13.93 7.02
N VAL A 170 20.22 -14.82 7.95
CA VAL A 170 18.82 -15.09 8.34
C VAL A 170 18.19 -13.88 9.03
N CYS A 171 18.88 -13.23 9.98
CA CYS A 171 18.37 -12.03 10.65
C CYS A 171 18.09 -10.87 9.67
N ARG A 172 18.76 -10.84 8.51
CA ARG A 172 18.55 -9.85 7.45
C ARG A 172 17.28 -10.07 6.62
N ILE A 173 16.54 -11.16 6.83
CA ILE A 173 15.24 -11.38 6.19
C ILE A 173 14.25 -10.30 6.70
N PRO A 174 13.75 -9.41 5.84
CA PRO A 174 12.90 -8.31 6.27
C PRO A 174 11.56 -8.78 6.84
N ASP A 175 11.08 -8.14 7.90
CA ASP A 175 9.67 -8.22 8.30
C ASP A 175 8.84 -7.28 7.43
N PHE A 176 8.34 -7.79 6.31
CA PHE A 176 7.48 -7.02 5.41
C PHE A 176 6.15 -6.60 6.05
N GLY A 177 5.72 -7.26 7.14
CA GLY A 177 4.54 -6.90 7.92
C GLY A 177 4.78 -5.71 8.85
N LYS A 178 6.05 -5.42 9.19
CA LYS A 178 6.49 -4.33 10.09
C LYS A 178 5.82 -4.36 11.45
N VAL A 179 5.59 -5.57 11.98
CA VAL A 179 5.00 -5.75 13.31
C VAL A 179 6.10 -6.03 14.35
N MET A 180 7.32 -6.41 13.92
CA MET A 180 8.42 -6.85 14.79
C MET A 180 7.90 -7.80 15.86
N SER A 181 7.19 -8.83 15.41
CA SER A 181 6.47 -9.75 16.28
C SER A 181 7.32 -10.96 16.68
N ASP A 182 6.93 -11.60 17.79
CA ASP A 182 7.47 -12.91 18.19
C ASP A 182 7.33 -13.96 17.07
N ALA A 183 6.30 -13.82 16.22
CA ALA A 183 6.09 -14.72 15.08
C ALA A 183 7.20 -14.61 14.02
N HIS A 184 7.68 -13.40 13.71
CA HIS A 184 8.81 -13.23 12.78
C HIS A 184 10.08 -13.82 13.37
N SER A 185 10.37 -13.52 14.64
CA SER A 185 11.54 -14.07 15.34
C SER A 185 11.50 -15.61 15.36
N GLY A 186 10.33 -16.21 15.59
CA GLY A 186 10.12 -17.66 15.53
C GLY A 186 10.35 -18.25 14.14
N LEU A 187 9.88 -17.58 13.08
CA LEU A 187 10.13 -17.99 11.70
C LEU A 187 11.63 -17.97 11.37
N LEU A 188 12.34 -16.90 11.76
CA LEU A 188 13.79 -16.80 11.55
C LEU A 188 14.54 -17.92 12.28
N ALA A 189 14.15 -18.24 13.51
CA ALA A 189 14.71 -19.36 14.26
C ALA A 189 14.43 -20.73 13.59
N GLU A 190 13.26 -20.92 12.99
CA GLU A 190 12.92 -22.13 12.21
C GLU A 190 13.75 -22.24 10.92
N ILE A 191 13.88 -21.15 10.16
CA ILE A 191 14.73 -21.07 8.97
C ILE A 191 16.18 -21.43 9.34
N TYR A 192 16.74 -20.78 10.36
CA TYR A 192 18.11 -21.04 10.78
C TYR A 192 18.32 -22.50 11.20
N ARG A 193 17.38 -23.11 11.94
CA ARG A 193 17.46 -24.53 12.30
C ARG A 193 17.49 -25.45 11.09
N HIS A 194 16.64 -25.22 10.10
CA HIS A 194 16.66 -26.00 8.85
C HIS A 194 17.99 -25.86 8.10
N LEU A 195 18.54 -24.63 8.03
CA LEU A 195 19.81 -24.37 7.35
C LEU A 195 21.03 -24.92 8.10
N MET A 196 20.92 -25.13 9.42
CA MET A 196 21.94 -25.81 10.20
C MET A 196 21.91 -27.34 10.00
N GLY A 197 20.76 -27.94 9.69
CA GLY A 197 20.59 -29.39 9.49
C GLY A 197 20.89 -30.26 10.72
N ASP A 198 20.72 -31.57 10.59
CA ASP A 198 20.94 -32.55 11.69
C ASP A 198 22.42 -32.75 12.06
N GLY A 199 23.36 -32.30 11.22
CA GLY A 199 24.82 -32.48 11.38
C GLY A 199 25.60 -31.22 11.73
N GLY A 200 24.94 -30.07 11.87
CA GLY A 200 25.59 -28.75 11.91
C GLY A 200 25.89 -28.22 10.51
N ALA A 201 26.18 -26.90 10.41
CA ALA A 201 26.41 -26.28 9.13
C ALA A 201 27.80 -26.65 8.59
N ASN A 202 27.85 -27.69 7.76
CA ASN A 202 29.02 -28.06 6.96
C ASN A 202 29.24 -26.99 5.88
N GLU A 203 30.36 -27.01 5.14
CA GLU A 203 30.66 -26.03 4.07
C GLU A 203 29.56 -25.92 2.99
N THR A 204 28.71 -26.95 2.84
CA THR A 204 27.56 -26.94 1.93
C THR A 204 26.24 -26.46 2.54
N GLY A 205 26.17 -26.28 3.88
CA GLY A 205 24.96 -25.92 4.62
C GLY A 205 23.81 -26.93 4.50
N GLY A 206 22.87 -26.90 5.45
CA GLY A 206 21.54 -27.47 5.24
C GLY A 206 20.73 -26.61 4.26
N ARG A 207 19.78 -27.21 3.56
CA ARG A 207 18.80 -26.50 2.72
C ARG A 207 17.43 -26.54 3.40
N LEU A 208 16.60 -25.56 3.09
CA LEU A 208 15.21 -25.57 3.53
C LEU A 208 14.48 -26.74 2.85
N PRO A 209 13.81 -27.63 3.61
CA PRO A 209 13.10 -28.75 3.04
C PRO A 209 12.04 -28.28 2.04
N THR A 210 12.01 -28.89 0.85
CA THR A 210 11.07 -28.52 -0.22
C THR A 210 9.61 -28.62 0.24
N ASP A 211 9.25 -29.66 0.98
CA ASP A 211 7.88 -29.84 1.51
C ASP A 211 7.51 -28.79 2.56
N TRP A 212 8.48 -28.35 3.35
CA TRP A 212 8.28 -27.30 4.34
C TRP A 212 8.06 -25.96 3.64
N MET A 213 8.91 -25.60 2.68
CA MET A 213 8.73 -24.41 1.84
C MET A 213 7.37 -24.42 1.12
N ALA A 214 6.96 -25.57 0.58
CA ALA A 214 5.66 -25.75 -0.05
C ALA A 214 4.50 -25.48 0.91
N ALA A 215 4.55 -26.03 2.13
CA ALA A 215 3.54 -25.81 3.15
C ALA A 215 3.44 -24.32 3.54
N GLN A 216 4.59 -23.65 3.70
CA GLN A 216 4.64 -22.22 4.05
C GLN A 216 3.97 -21.34 2.98
N VAL A 217 4.31 -21.57 1.70
CA VAL A 217 3.73 -20.84 0.56
C VAL A 217 2.24 -21.18 0.38
N ALA A 218 1.86 -22.45 0.52
CA ALA A 218 0.47 -22.89 0.36
C ALA A 218 -0.48 -22.27 1.38
N ARG A 219 -0.03 -22.03 2.63
CA ARG A 219 -0.83 -21.34 3.66
C ARG A 219 -1.20 -19.91 3.27
N LEU A 220 -0.43 -19.28 2.39
CA LEU A 220 -0.65 -17.91 1.92
C LEU A 220 -1.47 -17.87 0.62
N ASP A 221 -1.65 -19.00 -0.06
CA ASP A 221 -2.36 -19.12 -1.33
C ASP A 221 -3.88 -19.11 -1.16
N ASN A 222 -4.38 -18.02 -0.60
CA ASN A 222 -5.80 -17.76 -0.46
C ASN A 222 -6.09 -16.29 -0.83
N ALA A 223 -6.90 -16.09 -1.87
CA ALA A 223 -7.29 -14.78 -2.39
C ALA A 223 -8.57 -14.21 -1.76
N ASP A 224 -9.19 -14.94 -0.82
CA ASP A 224 -10.40 -14.52 -0.12
C ASP A 224 -10.06 -13.76 1.16
N GLY A 225 -10.83 -12.73 1.48
CA GLY A 225 -10.67 -11.96 2.71
C GLY A 225 -10.80 -10.47 2.47
N ASP A 226 -10.72 -9.70 3.55
CA ASP A 226 -10.71 -8.26 3.48
C ASP A 226 -9.34 -7.70 3.07
N ILE A 227 -9.29 -6.39 2.86
CA ILE A 227 -8.09 -5.65 2.45
C ILE A 227 -6.91 -5.89 3.41
N GLU A 228 -7.18 -5.95 4.72
CA GLU A 228 -6.15 -6.15 5.75
C GLU A 228 -5.58 -7.57 5.74
N THR A 229 -6.45 -8.57 5.60
CA THR A 229 -6.07 -9.98 5.47
C THR A 229 -5.20 -10.18 4.23
N LEU A 230 -5.62 -9.63 3.08
CA LEU A 230 -4.87 -9.72 1.83
C LEU A 230 -3.52 -9.00 1.92
N ALA A 231 -3.47 -7.81 2.51
CA ALA A 231 -2.22 -7.09 2.74
C ALA A 231 -1.23 -7.88 3.62
N THR A 232 -1.74 -8.52 4.69
CA THR A 232 -0.94 -9.37 5.57
C THR A 232 -0.39 -10.59 4.82
N ARG A 233 -1.19 -11.25 3.98
CA ARG A 233 -0.72 -12.38 3.16
C ARG A 233 0.32 -11.94 2.13
N ILE A 234 0.13 -10.81 1.46
CA ILE A 234 1.12 -10.25 0.52
C ILE A 234 2.45 -9.99 1.24
N ALA A 235 2.42 -9.44 2.46
CA ALA A 235 3.64 -9.26 3.26
C ALA A 235 4.32 -10.60 3.54
N GLY A 236 3.57 -11.63 3.94
CA GLY A 236 4.10 -12.98 4.13
C GLY A 236 4.71 -13.57 2.85
N VAL A 237 4.06 -13.39 1.69
CA VAL A 237 4.58 -13.89 0.41
C VAL A 237 5.87 -13.18 0.03
N ARG A 238 6.03 -11.89 0.33
CA ARG A 238 7.29 -11.16 0.11
C ARG A 238 8.44 -11.72 0.92
N THR A 239 8.20 -12.17 2.14
CA THR A 239 9.22 -12.88 2.94
C THR A 239 9.70 -14.11 2.19
N TRP A 240 8.79 -14.93 1.65
CA TRP A 240 9.14 -16.12 0.87
C TRP A 240 9.75 -15.81 -0.49
N THR A 241 9.33 -14.73 -1.15
CA THR A 241 10.00 -14.22 -2.35
C THR A 241 11.43 -13.79 -2.04
N TYR A 242 11.68 -13.11 -0.91
CA TYR A 242 13.05 -12.76 -0.50
C TYR A 242 13.90 -14.03 -0.25
N VAL A 243 13.35 -15.00 0.48
CA VAL A 243 14.00 -16.29 0.74
C VAL A 243 14.29 -17.04 -0.56
N SER A 244 13.41 -16.97 -1.57
CA SER A 244 13.63 -17.64 -2.86
C SER A 244 14.79 -17.11 -3.69
N TYR A 245 15.28 -15.89 -3.41
CA TYR A 245 16.52 -15.36 -3.98
C TYR A 245 17.79 -15.80 -3.25
N GLN A 246 17.68 -16.43 -2.07
CA GLN A 246 18.82 -17.04 -1.37
C GLN A 246 19.10 -18.42 -1.98
N SER A 247 19.69 -18.42 -3.18
CA SER A 247 19.86 -19.63 -4.01
C SER A 247 20.59 -20.80 -3.33
N ASN A 248 21.46 -20.51 -2.37
CA ASN A 248 22.17 -21.51 -1.56
C ASN A 248 21.30 -22.16 -0.48
N TRP A 249 20.11 -21.65 -0.20
CA TRP A 249 19.20 -22.17 0.84
C TRP A 249 18.16 -23.16 0.30
N LEU A 250 18.01 -23.29 -1.02
CA LEU A 250 16.92 -24.02 -1.67
C LEU A 250 17.44 -24.95 -2.76
N ASP A 251 16.85 -26.13 -2.92
CA ASP A 251 17.21 -27.06 -4.00
C ASP A 251 16.85 -26.49 -5.39
N ASP A 252 15.65 -25.93 -5.55
CA ASP A 252 15.16 -25.31 -6.78
C ASP A 252 14.71 -23.86 -6.54
N ALA A 253 15.68 -22.96 -6.41
CA ALA A 253 15.42 -21.54 -6.17
C ALA A 253 14.56 -20.90 -7.26
N ARG A 254 14.70 -21.33 -8.52
CA ARG A 254 14.01 -20.70 -9.66
C ARG A 254 12.54 -21.06 -9.67
N HIS A 255 12.21 -22.33 -9.41
CA HIS A 255 10.82 -22.74 -9.19
C HIS A 255 10.15 -21.91 -8.09
N TRP A 256 10.83 -21.72 -6.96
CA TRP A 256 10.29 -20.95 -5.84
C TRP A 256 10.13 -19.46 -6.16
N GLN A 257 11.07 -18.84 -6.89
CA GLN A 257 10.95 -17.45 -7.35
C GLN A 257 9.71 -17.25 -8.22
N ASP A 258 9.47 -18.15 -9.18
CA ASP A 258 8.31 -18.06 -10.08
C ASP A 258 7.01 -18.32 -9.31
N ARG A 259 7.00 -19.31 -8.41
CA ARG A 259 5.82 -19.65 -7.60
C ARG A 259 5.42 -18.53 -6.65
N THR A 260 6.36 -17.93 -5.91
CA THR A 260 6.04 -16.85 -4.96
C THR A 260 5.67 -15.55 -5.69
N ARG A 261 6.27 -15.25 -6.84
CA ARG A 261 5.88 -14.11 -7.69
C ARG A 261 4.46 -14.26 -8.21
N ALA A 262 4.12 -15.42 -8.78
CA ALA A 262 2.76 -15.69 -9.27
C ALA A 262 1.71 -15.58 -8.16
N LEU A 263 2.07 -16.01 -6.94
CA LEU A 263 1.22 -15.85 -5.78
C LEU A 263 1.08 -14.38 -5.35
N GLU A 264 2.16 -13.60 -5.32
CA GLU A 264 2.09 -12.16 -5.02
C GLU A 264 1.20 -11.42 -6.03
N ASP A 265 1.29 -11.76 -7.32
CA ASP A 265 0.43 -11.21 -8.36
C ASP A 265 -1.05 -11.56 -8.14
N LYS A 266 -1.35 -12.84 -7.88
CA LYS A 266 -2.71 -13.31 -7.58
C LYS A 266 -3.33 -12.56 -6.38
N LEU A 267 -2.59 -12.42 -5.28
CA LEU A 267 -3.06 -11.72 -4.09
C LEU A 267 -3.18 -10.20 -4.33
N SER A 268 -2.26 -9.60 -5.09
CA SER A 268 -2.30 -8.18 -5.45
C SER A 268 -3.52 -7.84 -6.31
N ASP A 269 -3.90 -8.73 -7.23
CA ASP A 269 -5.09 -8.58 -8.05
C ASP A 269 -6.38 -8.71 -7.22
N ALA A 270 -6.40 -9.63 -6.25
CA ALA A 270 -7.51 -9.75 -5.30
C ALA A 270 -7.65 -8.49 -4.42
N LEU A 271 -6.53 -7.97 -3.91
CA LEU A 271 -6.50 -6.73 -3.13
C LEU A 271 -7.00 -5.55 -3.96
N HIS A 272 -6.58 -5.45 -5.22
CA HIS A 272 -7.03 -4.41 -6.14
C HIS A 272 -8.55 -4.47 -6.35
N ARG A 273 -9.11 -5.65 -6.68
CA ARG A 273 -10.57 -5.82 -6.80
C ARG A 273 -11.30 -5.43 -5.52
N GLY A 274 -10.79 -5.83 -4.36
CA GLY A 274 -11.38 -5.47 -3.06
C GLY A 274 -11.35 -3.96 -2.78
N LEU A 275 -10.29 -3.26 -3.22
CA LEU A 275 -10.23 -1.80 -3.15
C LEU A 275 -11.28 -1.16 -4.06
N THR A 276 -11.33 -1.56 -5.33
CA THR A 276 -12.27 -1.02 -6.34
C THR A 276 -13.72 -1.25 -5.93
N GLN A 277 -14.09 -2.45 -5.48
CA GLN A 277 -15.45 -2.76 -5.02
C GLN A 277 -15.88 -1.85 -3.87
N ARG A 278 -14.99 -1.60 -2.89
CA ARG A 278 -15.28 -0.74 -1.75
C ARG A 278 -15.55 0.72 -2.15
N PHE A 279 -14.97 1.19 -3.25
CA PHE A 279 -15.30 2.50 -3.81
C PHE A 279 -16.72 2.53 -4.41
N VAL A 280 -17.08 1.54 -5.23
CA VAL A 280 -18.41 1.41 -5.82
C VAL A 280 -19.49 1.30 -4.75
N ASP A 281 -19.26 0.48 -3.74
CA ASP A 281 -20.18 0.27 -2.62
C ASP A 281 -20.40 1.56 -1.82
N LYS A 282 -19.33 2.32 -1.54
CA LYS A 282 -19.44 3.62 -0.85
C LYS A 282 -20.20 4.65 -1.68
N ARG A 283 -19.94 4.73 -2.99
CA ARG A 283 -20.66 5.64 -3.89
C ARG A 283 -22.15 5.32 -3.86
N THR A 284 -22.49 4.03 -4.00
CA THR A 284 -23.86 3.55 -3.92
C THR A 284 -24.51 3.83 -2.56
N ALA A 285 -23.79 3.61 -1.45
CA ALA A 285 -24.30 3.85 -0.11
C ALA A 285 -24.57 5.34 0.16
N VAL A 286 -23.66 6.22 -0.27
CA VAL A 286 -23.82 7.68 -0.17
C VAL A 286 -25.00 8.14 -1.02
N LEU A 287 -25.10 7.67 -2.26
CA LEU A 287 -26.26 7.95 -3.13
C LEU A 287 -27.56 7.52 -2.47
N VAL A 288 -27.65 6.28 -1.98
CA VAL A 288 -28.85 5.75 -1.31
C VAL A 288 -29.18 6.48 -0.01
N SER A 289 -28.19 6.95 0.76
CA SER A 289 -28.45 7.78 1.95
C SER A 289 -28.98 9.16 1.57
N HIS A 290 -28.43 9.80 0.53
CA HIS A 290 -28.96 11.07 0.03
C HIS A 290 -30.41 10.92 -0.43
N PHE A 291 -30.77 9.80 -1.07
CA PHE A 291 -32.16 9.48 -1.44
C PHE A 291 -33.12 9.22 -0.28
N LYS A 292 -32.63 8.87 0.91
CA LYS A 292 -33.48 8.61 2.08
C LYS A 292 -33.74 9.85 2.92
N ASP A 293 -32.80 10.78 2.96
CA ASP A 293 -32.84 11.91 3.89
C ASP A 293 -33.55 13.16 3.32
N ARG A 294 -33.93 13.16 2.04
CA ARG A 294 -34.69 14.26 1.42
C ARG A 294 -35.87 13.73 0.60
N GLU A 295 -37.10 13.99 1.06
CA GLU A 295 -38.33 13.74 0.29
C GLU A 295 -38.43 14.64 -0.96
N ASP A 296 -37.67 15.74 -1.02
CA ASP A 296 -37.65 16.72 -2.12
C ASP A 296 -36.33 16.68 -2.92
N LEU A 297 -35.91 15.51 -3.41
CA LEU A 297 -34.82 15.48 -4.39
C LEU A 297 -35.32 15.96 -5.75
N LEU A 298 -34.86 17.14 -6.15
CA LEU A 298 -35.03 17.68 -7.50
C LEU A 298 -34.16 16.87 -8.48
N ALA A 299 -34.70 15.75 -8.97
CA ALA A 299 -34.14 15.09 -10.13
C ALA A 299 -34.43 15.96 -11.36
N ALA A 300 -33.38 16.47 -12.01
CA ALA A 300 -33.50 17.22 -13.25
C ALA A 300 -33.31 16.25 -14.43
N VAL A 301 -34.29 16.22 -15.33
CA VAL A 301 -34.22 15.45 -16.58
C VAL A 301 -34.02 16.43 -17.73
N ASN A 302 -32.92 16.29 -18.46
CA ASN A 302 -32.63 17.13 -19.62
C ASN A 302 -33.50 16.71 -20.83
N THR A 303 -33.52 17.52 -21.88
CA THR A 303 -34.25 17.24 -23.13
C THR A 303 -33.82 15.93 -23.78
N ASP A 304 -32.55 15.55 -23.60
CA ASP A 304 -32.00 14.30 -24.10
C ASP A 304 -32.30 13.10 -23.19
N GLY A 305 -33.22 13.19 -22.22
CA GLY A 305 -33.59 12.06 -21.35
C GLY A 305 -32.60 11.75 -20.23
N ASP A 306 -31.48 12.46 -20.17
CA ASP A 306 -30.47 12.33 -19.13
C ASP A 306 -30.98 12.79 -17.77
N VAL A 307 -30.84 11.93 -16.77
CA VAL A 307 -31.25 12.17 -15.39
C VAL A 307 -30.06 12.58 -14.56
N THR A 308 -30.15 13.75 -13.94
CA THR A 308 -29.15 14.25 -12.99
C THR A 308 -29.81 14.52 -11.64
N VAL A 309 -29.10 14.20 -10.55
CA VAL A 309 -29.55 14.49 -9.18
C VAL A 309 -28.44 15.26 -8.48
N GLU A 310 -28.75 16.47 -8.01
CA GLU A 310 -27.78 17.39 -7.38
C GLU A 310 -26.47 17.53 -8.20
N GLY A 311 -26.59 17.62 -9.54
CA GLY A 311 -25.46 17.80 -10.45
C GLY A 311 -24.70 16.53 -10.87
N HIS A 312 -25.07 15.36 -10.33
CA HIS A 312 -24.45 14.08 -10.70
C HIS A 312 -25.30 13.33 -11.73
N TYR A 313 -24.67 12.85 -12.81
CA TYR A 313 -25.33 12.01 -13.82
C TYR A 313 -25.70 10.65 -13.24
N MET A 314 -26.96 10.24 -13.41
CA MET A 314 -27.51 9.02 -12.83
C MET A 314 -27.85 7.96 -13.88
N GLY A 315 -28.02 8.36 -15.14
CA GLY A 315 -28.48 7.50 -16.23
C GLY A 315 -29.50 8.20 -17.10
N HIS A 316 -30.31 7.42 -17.81
CA HIS A 316 -31.19 7.93 -18.85
C HIS A 316 -32.61 7.40 -18.71
N LEU A 317 -33.59 8.28 -18.94
CA LEU A 317 -35.01 7.99 -18.85
C LEU A 317 -35.58 7.66 -20.24
N GLN A 318 -35.76 6.37 -20.52
CA GLN A 318 -36.44 5.89 -21.74
C GLN A 318 -37.95 5.83 -21.52
N GLY A 319 -38.67 6.79 -22.10
CA GLY A 319 -40.12 6.93 -21.89
C GLY A 319 -40.44 7.26 -20.42
N PHE A 320 -40.92 6.27 -19.68
CA PHE A 320 -41.21 6.32 -18.23
C PHE A 320 -40.29 5.41 -17.40
N HIS A 321 -39.34 4.71 -18.04
CA HIS A 321 -38.44 3.77 -17.37
C HIS A 321 -37.05 4.38 -17.20
N PHE A 322 -36.53 4.36 -15.97
CA PHE A 322 -35.20 4.84 -15.66
C PHE A 322 -34.17 3.72 -15.84
N VAL A 323 -33.18 3.97 -16.71
CA VAL A 323 -32.03 3.10 -16.94
C VAL A 323 -30.82 3.73 -16.25
N PRO A 324 -30.29 3.14 -15.16
CA PRO A 324 -29.11 3.68 -14.48
C PRO A 324 -27.87 3.57 -15.35
N ASP A 325 -26.94 4.51 -15.17
CA ASP A 325 -25.63 4.47 -15.83
C ASP A 325 -24.71 3.42 -15.19
N GLY A 326 -24.19 2.50 -16.01
CA GLY A 326 -23.38 1.35 -15.59
C GLY A 326 -23.87 0.04 -16.19
N GLU A 327 -23.09 -0.54 -17.10
CA GLU A 327 -23.34 -1.90 -17.61
C GLU A 327 -23.29 -2.90 -16.47
N ALA A 328 -24.44 -3.50 -16.16
CA ALA A 328 -24.61 -4.50 -15.12
C ALA A 328 -23.79 -5.77 -15.42
N SER A 329 -22.56 -5.82 -14.92
CA SER A 329 -21.80 -7.08 -14.83
C SER A 329 -22.15 -7.81 -13.54
N GLY A 330 -23.17 -8.68 -13.63
CA GLY A 330 -23.29 -9.94 -12.90
C GLY A 330 -23.59 -9.96 -11.39
N ASN A 331 -23.21 -8.97 -10.59
CA ASN A 331 -23.48 -8.93 -9.14
C ASN A 331 -24.10 -7.61 -8.63
N ASP A 332 -24.26 -6.61 -9.51
CA ASP A 332 -24.78 -5.28 -9.20
C ASP A 332 -26.32 -5.20 -9.13
N ASP A 333 -27.04 -6.31 -9.31
CA ASP A 333 -28.50 -6.31 -9.49
C ASP A 333 -29.26 -5.81 -8.24
N VAL A 334 -28.68 -5.95 -7.04
CA VAL A 334 -29.30 -5.46 -5.79
C VAL A 334 -29.03 -3.96 -5.58
N ALA A 335 -27.82 -3.49 -5.91
CA ALA A 335 -27.44 -2.09 -5.84
C ALA A 335 -28.20 -1.27 -6.90
N ALA A 336 -28.21 -1.76 -8.14
CA ALA A 336 -28.95 -1.19 -9.26
C ALA A 336 -30.46 -1.15 -8.97
N LYS A 337 -31.06 -2.21 -8.38
CA LYS A 337 -32.47 -2.19 -7.95
C LYS A 337 -32.75 -1.16 -6.86
N LYS A 338 -31.83 -0.97 -5.91
CA LYS A 338 -32.01 0.04 -4.85
C LYS A 338 -31.92 1.46 -5.43
N VAL A 339 -30.97 1.71 -6.33
CA VAL A 339 -30.82 2.99 -7.03
C VAL A 339 -32.03 3.24 -7.94
N SER A 340 -32.48 2.26 -8.71
CA SER A 340 -33.65 2.36 -9.59
C SER A 340 -34.96 2.62 -8.81
N ASN A 341 -35.17 1.93 -7.68
CA ASN A 341 -36.32 2.19 -6.81
C ASN A 341 -36.28 3.58 -6.16
N ALA A 342 -35.10 4.07 -5.81
CA ALA A 342 -34.94 5.42 -5.26
C ALA A 342 -35.13 6.51 -6.33
N ALA A 343 -34.53 6.33 -7.50
CA ALA A 343 -34.69 7.21 -8.66
C ALA A 343 -36.15 7.27 -9.14
N GLY A 344 -36.85 6.14 -9.18
CA GLY A 344 -38.28 6.10 -9.54
C GLY A 344 -39.18 6.90 -8.60
N ARG A 345 -38.80 7.07 -7.33
CA ARG A 345 -39.51 7.96 -6.39
C ARG A 345 -39.23 9.42 -6.67
N ALA A 346 -37.97 9.79 -6.92
CA ALA A 346 -37.58 11.16 -7.23
C ALA A 346 -38.10 11.63 -8.61
N LEU A 347 -38.18 10.72 -9.58
CA LEU A 347 -38.67 10.98 -10.95
C LEU A 347 -40.20 11.01 -11.07
N ARG A 348 -40.93 10.72 -9.99
CA ARG A 348 -42.40 10.63 -10.00
C ARG A 348 -43.06 11.92 -10.48
N GLY A 349 -42.53 13.08 -10.09
CA GLY A 349 -43.03 14.37 -10.54
C GLY A 349 -42.83 14.62 -12.04
N GLU A 350 -41.68 14.23 -12.61
CA GLU A 350 -41.43 14.36 -14.05
C GLU A 350 -42.26 13.35 -14.86
N VAL A 351 -42.46 12.13 -14.35
CA VAL A 351 -43.36 11.14 -14.95
C VAL A 351 -44.79 11.66 -15.00
N GLU A 352 -45.30 12.24 -13.92
CA GLU A 352 -46.63 12.89 -13.89
C GLU A 352 -46.73 14.08 -14.87
N ALA A 353 -45.67 14.88 -14.99
CA ALA A 353 -45.61 15.99 -15.93
C ALA A 353 -45.58 15.54 -17.39
N ARG A 354 -44.90 14.43 -17.70
CA ARG A 354 -44.92 13.79 -19.03
C ARG A 354 -46.27 13.15 -19.32
N LEU A 355 -46.91 12.52 -18.32
CA LEU A 355 -48.25 11.94 -18.47
C LEU A 355 -49.29 13.02 -18.81
N LYS A 356 -49.27 14.15 -18.09
CA LYS A 356 -50.18 15.28 -18.37
C LYS A 356 -49.94 15.91 -19.73
N ARG A 357 -48.69 15.96 -20.22
CA ARG A 357 -48.38 16.41 -21.58
C ARG A 357 -48.94 15.43 -22.62
N LEU A 358 -48.80 14.13 -22.38
CA LEU A 358 -49.34 13.09 -23.26
C LEU A 358 -50.88 13.08 -23.26
N GLU A 359 -51.52 13.33 -22.12
CA GLU A 359 -52.98 13.46 -22.01
C GLU A 359 -53.53 14.74 -22.68
N ALA A 360 -52.70 15.78 -22.80
CA ALA A 360 -53.05 17.05 -23.44
C ALA A 360 -52.74 17.08 -24.95
N ASP A 361 -51.91 16.15 -25.45
CA ASP A 361 -51.71 15.95 -26.88
C ASP A 361 -52.91 15.18 -27.45
N ALA A 362 -53.75 15.90 -28.20
CA ALA A 362 -54.80 15.29 -29.01
C ALA A 362 -54.18 14.87 -30.35
N ASP A 363 -53.75 13.60 -30.43
CA ASP A 363 -53.17 12.87 -31.57
C ASP A 363 -51.93 13.48 -32.26
#